data_AF-A0A6J6QH49-F1
#
_entry.id   AF-A0A6J6QH49-F1
#
_cell.length_a   1.000
_cell.length_b   1.000
_cell.length_c   1.000
_cell.angle_alpha   90.00
_cell.angle_beta   90.00
_cell.angle_gamma   90.00
#
_symmetry.space_group_name_H-M   'P 1'
#
loop_
_entity.id
_entity.type
_entity.pdbx_description
1 polymer ?
#
loop_
_entity_poly.entity_id
_entity_poly.type
_entity_poly.pdbx_seq_one_letter_code
_entity_poly.pdbx_strand_id
1 'polypeptide(L)'
;MNTTEQALACGAVFVYAFAVSGMIGLVVDKAMAFRIDEEHEVSGIDLVLHAESAHDLHATAGARPAGQSMPGPAGPSTPREME
;
A
#
# COMPACT_ATOMS: atom_id res chain seq x y z
N MET A 1 36.48 19.31 -12.99
CA MET A 1 36.04 18.34 -11.97
C MET A 1 36.51 16.98 -12.41
N ASN A 2 37.42 16.38 -11.65
CA ASN A 2 38.08 15.12 -11.97
C ASN A 2 37.43 13.99 -11.14
N THR A 3 37.53 12.74 -11.62
CA THR A 3 36.81 11.60 -11.02
C THR A 3 37.19 11.36 -9.56
N THR A 4 38.40 11.73 -9.15
CA THR A 4 38.89 11.62 -7.77
C THR A 4 38.12 12.53 -6.81
N GLU A 5 37.85 13.78 -7.20
CA GLU A 5 37.01 14.70 -6.42
C GLU A 5 35.59 14.15 -6.25
N GLN A 6 35.02 13.57 -7.31
CA GLN A 6 33.69 12.96 -7.26
C GLN A 6 33.65 11.75 -6.34
N ALA A 7 34.62 10.85 -6.45
CA ALA A 7 34.71 9.68 -5.59
C ALA A 7 34.83 10.07 -4.10
N LEU A 8 35.62 11.10 -3.81
CA LEU A 8 35.81 11.60 -2.44
C LEU A 8 34.53 12.26 -1.90
N ALA A 9 33.84 13.05 -2.72
CA ALA A 9 32.54 13.62 -2.35
C ALA A 9 31.49 12.54 -2.09
N CYS A 10 31.38 11.55 -2.98
CA CYS A 10 30.46 10.41 -2.80
C CYS A 10 30.76 9.63 -1.53
N GLY A 11 32.04 9.31 -1.28
CA GLY A 11 32.47 8.60 -0.09
C GLY A 11 32.16 9.37 1.20
N ALA A 12 32.44 10.67 1.23
CA ALA A 12 32.16 11.52 2.39
C ALA A 12 30.67 11.58 2.72
N VAL A 13 29.81 11.79 1.71
CA VAL A 13 28.36 11.83 1.90
C VAL A 13 27.81 10.48 2.34
N PHE A 14 28.28 9.39 1.73
CA PHE A 14 27.87 8.03 2.11
C PHE A 14 28.20 7.71 3.57
N VAL A 15 29.45 7.95 3.99
CA VAL A 15 29.89 7.68 5.37
C VAL A 15 29.12 8.54 6.36
N TYR A 16 28.95 9.83 6.08
CA TYR A 16 28.19 10.72 6.94
C TYR A 16 26.73 10.26 7.07
N ALA A 17 26.04 10.03 5.95
CA ALA A 17 24.64 9.63 5.96
C ALA A 17 24.44 8.29 6.68
N PHE A 18 25.30 7.30 6.42
CA PHE A 18 25.23 6.00 7.08
C PHE A 18 25.49 6.10 8.58
N ALA A 19 26.58 6.77 8.98
CA ALA A 19 26.98 6.85 10.39
C ALA A 19 25.99 7.67 11.22
N VAL A 20 25.58 8.84 10.73
CA VAL A 20 24.65 9.72 11.46
C VAL A 20 23.25 9.12 11.52
N SER A 21 22.73 8.60 10.41
CA SER A 21 21.41 7.95 10.42
C SER A 21 21.41 6.70 11.30
N GLY A 22 22.46 5.88 11.23
CA GLY A 22 22.63 4.71 12.09
C GLY A 22 22.72 5.07 13.57
N MET A 23 23.49 6.12 13.91
CA MET A 23 23.57 6.61 15.29
C MET A 23 22.22 7.08 15.82
N ILE A 24 21.48 7.87 15.02
CA ILE A 24 20.14 8.34 15.40
C ILE A 24 19.20 7.15 15.57
N GLY A 25 19.19 6.21 14.62
CA GLY A 25 18.37 4.99 14.71
C GLY A 25 18.65 4.19 15.98
N LEU A 26 19.91 3.98 16.33
CA LEU A 26 20.30 3.27 17.57
C LEU A 26 19.91 4.02 18.85
N VAL A 27 20.00 5.35 18.84
CA VAL A 27 19.57 6.18 19.98
C VAL A 27 18.05 6.09 20.14
N VAL A 28 17.30 6.20 19.05
CA VAL A 28 15.83 6.07 19.06
C VAL A 28 15.41 4.68 19.52
N ASP A 29 16.06 3.64 19.00
CA ASP A 29 15.79 2.25 19.36
C ASP A 29 15.96 2.01 20.87
N LYS A 30 17.05 2.53 21.44
CA LYS A 30 17.29 2.46 22.89
C LYS A 30 16.34 3.32 23.72
N ALA A 31 15.83 4.42 23.17
CA ALA A 31 15.02 5.37 23.93
C ALA A 31 13.53 4.98 23.95
N MET A 32 12.98 4.50 22.83
CA MET A 32 11.54 4.30 22.68
C MET A 32 11.13 3.13 21.77
N ALA A 33 12.07 2.25 21.40
CA ALA A 33 11.92 1.21 20.38
C ALA A 33 11.61 1.77 18.97
N PHE A 34 12.49 1.49 18.02
CA PHE A 34 12.37 2.05 16.65
C PHE A 34 11.27 1.34 15.83
N ARG A 35 10.95 0.09 16.17
CA ARG A 35 9.96 -0.74 15.52
C ARG A 35 8.96 -1.25 16.57
N ILE A 36 7.72 -1.40 16.16
CA ILE A 36 6.68 -2.00 17.01
C ILE A 36 6.96 -3.49 17.23
N ASP A 37 6.39 -4.05 18.29
CA ASP A 37 6.54 -5.47 18.60
C ASP A 37 6.06 -6.36 17.44
N GLU A 38 6.76 -7.46 17.21
CA GLU A 38 6.48 -8.40 16.12
C GLU A 38 5.07 -8.98 16.24
N GLU A 39 4.57 -9.20 17.47
CA GLU A 39 3.22 -9.70 17.68
C GLU A 39 2.14 -8.72 17.19
N HIS A 40 2.38 -7.42 17.39
CA HIS A 40 1.49 -6.35 16.92
C HIS A 40 1.61 -6.11 15.42
N GLU A 41 2.80 -6.32 14.85
CA GLU A 41 3.02 -6.26 13.40
C GLU A 41 2.25 -7.38 12.68
N VAL A 42 2.27 -8.61 13.22
CA VAL A 42 1.56 -9.75 12.63
C VAL A 42 0.04 -9.67 12.86
N SER A 43 -0.41 -9.18 14.01
CA SER A 43 -1.86 -9.04 14.30
C SER A 43 -2.55 -7.92 13.52
N GLY A 44 -1.77 -7.04 12.88
CA GLY A 44 -2.24 -5.86 12.17
C GLY A 44 -2.11 -4.61 13.04
N ILE A 45 -1.22 -3.70 12.64
CA ILE A 45 -0.91 -2.46 13.36
C ILE A 45 -2.14 -1.55 13.42
N ASP A 46 -2.95 -1.52 12.35
CA ASP A 46 -4.08 -0.60 12.24
C ASP A 46 -5.15 -0.85 13.31
N LEU A 47 -5.39 -2.12 13.67
CA LEU A 47 -6.31 -2.47 14.75
C LEU A 47 -5.80 -2.03 16.14
N VAL A 48 -4.48 -2.09 16.35
CA VAL A 48 -3.85 -1.86 17.66
C VAL A 48 -3.55 -0.37 17.90
N LEU A 49 -3.04 0.34 16.88
CA LEU A 49 -2.59 1.73 17.00
C LEU A 49 -3.60 2.76 16.49
N HIS A 50 -4.37 2.41 15.46
CA HIS A 50 -5.28 3.36 14.82
C HIS A 50 -6.76 3.06 15.12
N ALA A 51 -7.06 1.95 15.81
CA ALA A 51 -8.41 1.49 16.13
C ALA A 51 -9.36 1.46 14.92
N GLU A 52 -8.80 1.38 13.71
CA GLU A 52 -9.50 1.39 12.44
C GLU A 52 -9.01 0.22 11.59
N SER A 53 -9.89 -0.35 10.77
CA SER A 53 -9.50 -1.27 9.72
C SER A 53 -9.12 -0.44 8.51
N ALA A 54 -7.83 -0.33 8.18
CA ALA A 54 -7.42 0.37 6.98
C ALA A 54 -7.87 -0.44 5.75
N HIS A 55 -8.84 0.09 5.01
CA HIS A 55 -9.49 -0.53 3.85
C HIS A 55 -10.07 -1.93 4.17
N ASP A 56 -11.39 -2.02 4.24
CA ASP A 56 -12.08 -3.31 4.31
C ASP A 56 -11.86 -4.11 3.00
N LEU A 57 -10.74 -4.84 2.93
CA LEU A 57 -10.41 -5.73 1.82
C LEU A 57 -11.35 -6.95 1.79
N HIS A 58 -12.04 -7.25 2.89
CA HIS A 58 -13.05 -8.31 2.96
C HIS A 58 -14.36 -7.90 2.28
N ALA A 59 -14.75 -6.62 2.35
CA ALA A 59 -15.94 -6.10 1.66
C ALA A 59 -15.85 -6.19 0.13
N THR A 60 -14.64 -6.25 -0.44
CA THR A 60 -14.45 -6.16 -1.90
C THR A 60 -14.11 -7.50 -2.58
N ALA A 61 -13.74 -8.54 -1.82
CA ALA A 61 -13.38 -9.84 -2.39
C ALA A 61 -14.58 -10.81 -2.56
N GLY A 62 -15.74 -10.52 -1.97
CA GLY A 62 -16.88 -11.45 -1.92
C GLY A 62 -18.09 -11.16 -2.83
N ALA A 63 -18.15 -9.99 -3.49
CA ALA A 63 -19.38 -9.55 -4.17
C ALA A 63 -19.21 -9.44 -5.70
N ARG A 64 -19.03 -10.57 -6.38
CA ARG A 64 -19.47 -10.71 -7.78
C ARG A 64 -20.48 -11.85 -7.85
N PRO A 65 -21.79 -11.57 -7.80
CA PRO A 65 -22.77 -12.56 -8.21
C PRO A 65 -22.58 -12.76 -9.72
N ALA A 66 -21.95 -13.85 -10.10
CA ALA A 66 -22.04 -14.40 -11.44
C ALA A 66 -23.49 -14.86 -11.64
N GLY A 67 -24.34 -14.03 -12.24
CA GLY A 67 -25.69 -14.51 -12.58
C GLY A 67 -26.82 -13.50 -12.74
N GLN A 68 -26.60 -12.27 -13.20
CA GLN A 68 -27.72 -11.43 -13.63
C GLN A 68 -27.62 -11.11 -15.12
N SER A 69 -28.01 -12.12 -15.91
CA SER A 69 -28.40 -11.98 -17.30
C SER A 69 -29.51 -10.92 -17.39
N MET A 70 -29.24 -9.76 -17.97
CA MET A 70 -30.30 -8.81 -18.28
C MET A 70 -31.23 -9.38 -19.36
N PRO A 71 -32.56 -9.31 -19.21
CA PRO A 71 -33.46 -9.50 -20.33
C PRO A 71 -33.27 -8.33 -21.30
N GLY A 72 -32.89 -8.62 -22.54
CA GLY A 72 -32.79 -7.59 -23.58
C GLY A 72 -34.13 -6.89 -23.81
N PRO A 73 -34.14 -5.61 -24.23
CA PRO A 73 -35.37 -4.87 -24.44
C PRO A 73 -36.21 -5.54 -25.54
N ALA A 74 -37.46 -5.86 -25.22
CA ALA A 74 -38.45 -6.27 -26.21
C ALA A 74 -38.62 -5.14 -27.24
N GLY A 75 -38.18 -5.39 -28.48
CA GLY A 75 -38.35 -4.46 -29.59
C GLY A 75 -39.83 -4.25 -29.92
N PRO A 76 -40.20 -3.09 -30.49
CA PRO A 76 -41.58 -2.78 -30.84
C PRO A 76 -42.10 -3.72 -31.94
N SER A 77 -43.21 -4.41 -31.68
CA SER A 77 -43.94 -5.18 -32.68
C SER A 77 -44.64 -4.23 -33.64
N THR A 78 -44.01 -3.89 -34.76
CA THR A 78 -44.69 -3.27 -35.89
C THR A 78 -45.59 -4.33 -36.55
N PRO A 79 -46.92 -4.17 -36.58
CA PRO A 79 -47.77 -5.06 -37.37
C PRO A 79 -47.51 -4.74 -38.84
N ARG A 80 -46.88 -5.66 -39.57
CA ARG A 80 -47.01 -5.68 -41.03
C ARG A 80 -48.23 -6.52 -41.35
N GLU A 81 -49.37 -5.86 -41.44
CA GLU A 81 -50.51 -6.41 -42.16
C GLU A 81 -50.16 -6.60 -43.63
N MET A 82 -50.82 -7.60 -44.19
CA MET A 82 -50.62 -8.26 -45.47
C MET A 82 -51.12 -7.40 -46.63
N GLU A 83 -50.73 -7.81 -47.85
CA GLU A 83 -51.23 -7.36 -49.17
C GLU A 83 -52.67 -6.86 -49.25
#